data_AF-A0ABC9P8M9-F1
#
_entry.id   AF-A0ABC9P8M9-F1
#
_cell.length_a   1.000
_cell.length_b   1.000
_cell.length_c   1.000
_cell.angle_alpha   90.00
_cell.angle_beta   90.00
_cell.angle_gamma   90.00
#
_symmetry.space_group_name_H-M   'P 1'
#
loop_
_entity.id
_entity.type
_entity.pdbx_description
1 polymer ?
#
loop_
_entity_poly.entity_id
_entity_poly.type
_entity_poly.pdbx_seq_one_letter_code
_entity_poly.pdbx_strand_id
1 'polypeptide(L)'
;MKRGNLMKYKIGMVLSGTITGLQPYGAFVSLDEETQGLIHVSEVQAGFTKNIHGLLTVGQKVTVQVIDVDEYSQKISLSLRTLEDKVHSVNHRRKKYFTDKNKKIGFATLDKELPEWIDEAMDKLLEK
;
A
#
# COMPACT_ATOMS: atom_id res chain seq x y z
N MET A 1 35.21 7.18 23.96
CA MET A 1 33.93 7.34 23.24
C MET A 1 33.49 5.96 22.80
N LYS A 2 32.52 5.34 23.50
CA LYS A 2 32.06 3.98 23.14
C LYS A 2 31.31 4.07 21.82
N ARG A 3 31.84 3.45 20.77
CA ARG A 3 31.12 3.29 19.49
C ARG A 3 30.04 2.25 19.74
N GLY A 4 28.79 2.69 19.88
CA GLY A 4 27.64 1.79 19.92
C GLY A 4 27.68 0.90 18.68
N ASN A 5 27.46 -0.39 18.88
CA ASN A 5 27.74 -1.44 17.90
C ASN A 5 26.62 -1.52 16.84
N LEU A 6 26.43 -0.46 16.05
CA LEU A 6 25.35 -0.36 15.05
C LEU A 6 25.53 -1.27 13.83
N MET A 7 26.73 -1.84 13.64
CA MET A 7 27.06 -2.79 12.57
C MET A 7 26.24 -4.10 12.62
N LYS A 8 25.43 -4.30 13.67
CA LYS A 8 24.55 -5.48 13.82
C LYS A 8 23.19 -5.32 13.17
N TYR A 9 22.71 -4.09 12.96
CA TYR A 9 21.35 -3.85 12.51
C TYR A 9 21.32 -3.60 11.00
N LYS A 10 20.54 -4.42 10.29
CA LYS A 10 20.28 -4.25 8.86
C LYS A 10 18.84 -3.82 8.64
N ILE A 11 18.64 -2.99 7.61
CA ILE A 11 17.31 -2.63 7.13
C ILE A 11 16.55 -3.91 6.74
N GLY A 12 15.29 -4.01 7.15
CA GLY A 12 14.43 -5.18 6.95
C GLY A 12 14.55 -6.25 8.04
N MET A 13 15.50 -6.14 8.97
CA MET A 13 15.63 -7.09 10.06
C MET A 13 14.48 -6.95 11.06
N VAL A 14 13.94 -8.08 11.51
CA VAL A 14 12.89 -8.14 12.53
C VAL A 14 13.53 -8.36 13.89
N LEU A 15 13.12 -7.56 14.87
CA LEU A 15 13.68 -7.51 16.22
C LEU A 15 12.55 -7.48 17.24
N SER A 16 12.83 -7.96 18.45
CA SER A 16 11.94 -7.78 19.59
C SER A 16 12.53 -6.73 20.53
N GLY A 17 11.71 -5.78 20.96
CA GLY A 17 12.10 -4.72 21.86
C GLY A 17 11.03 -4.41 22.90
N THR A 18 11.38 -3.60 23.89
CA THR A 18 10.46 -3.19 24.95
C THR A 18 10.18 -1.70 24.85
N ILE A 19 8.90 -1.33 24.94
CA ILE A 19 8.49 0.08 24.88
C ILE A 19 8.93 0.79 26.16
N THR A 20 9.75 1.83 26.04
CA THR A 20 10.22 2.63 27.17
C THR A 20 9.41 3.90 27.38
N GLY A 21 8.79 4.42 26.31
CA GLY A 21 8.00 5.63 26.37
C GLY A 21 7.08 5.79 25.17
N LEU A 22 6.04 6.60 25.35
CA LEU A 22 5.12 7.00 24.30
C LEU A 22 5.07 8.52 24.21
N GLN A 23 4.98 9.03 22.99
CA GLN A 23 4.67 10.41 22.68
C GLN A 23 3.58 10.49 21.60
N PRO A 24 2.96 11.67 21.41
CA PRO A 24 1.94 11.85 20.37
C PRO A 24 2.43 11.56 18.95
N TYR A 25 3.74 11.69 18.69
CA TYR A 25 4.33 11.45 17.37
C TYR A 25 4.84 10.01 17.18
N GLY A 26 4.93 9.19 18.24
CA GLY A 26 5.53 7.86 18.14
C GLY A 26 5.77 7.15 19.47
N ALA A 27 6.38 5.98 19.42
CA ALA A 27 6.74 5.17 20.58
C ALA A 27 8.24 4.86 20.57
N PHE A 28 8.89 4.98 21.73
CA PHE A 28 10.28 4.60 21.90
C PHE A 28 10.39 3.15 22.33
N VAL A 29 11.27 2.42 21.66
CA VAL A 29 11.54 1.01 21.91
C VAL A 29 13.01 0.82 22.20
N SER A 30 13.32 0.22 23.34
CA SER A 30 14.67 -0.26 23.64
C SER A 30 14.87 -1.63 22.97
N LEU A 31 15.89 -1.72 22.12
CA LEU A 31 16.29 -2.95 21.44
C LEU A 31 17.48 -3.62 22.14
N ASP A 32 18.41 -2.82 22.65
CA ASP A 32 19.64 -3.25 23.32
C ASP A 32 20.04 -2.22 24.38
N GLU A 33 21.04 -2.51 25.21
CA GLU A 33 21.47 -1.64 26.32
C GLU A 33 21.90 -0.24 25.87
N GLU A 34 22.46 -0.12 24.66
CA GLU A 34 22.95 1.14 24.10
C GLU A 34 22.11 1.67 22.92
N THR A 35 21.13 0.91 22.41
CA THR A 35 20.43 1.26 21.17
C THR A 35 18.93 1.46 21.40
N GLN A 36 18.46 2.65 21.03
CA GLN A 36 17.04 3.02 21.07
C GLN A 36 16.48 3.20 19.67
N GLY A 37 15.29 2.66 19.47
CA GLY A 37 14.51 2.85 18.25
C GLY A 37 13.27 3.71 18.48
N LEU A 38 12.83 4.38 17.42
CA LEU A 38 11.59 5.14 17.38
C LEU A 38 10.64 4.51 16.36
N ILE A 39 9.42 4.21 16.80
CA ILE A 39 8.31 3.87 15.90
C ILE A 39 7.53 5.16 15.64
N HIS A 40 7.43 5.57 14.38
CA HIS A 40 6.61 6.72 13.99
C HIS A 40 5.13 6.37 14.11
N VAL A 41 4.26 7.33 14.44
CA VAL A 41 2.81 7.10 14.57
C VAL A 41 2.18 6.44 13.33
N SER A 42 2.66 6.81 12.14
CA SER A 42 2.21 6.25 10.85
C SER A 42 2.62 4.80 10.62
N GLU A 43 3.61 4.32 11.38
CA GLU A 43 4.19 2.98 11.28
C GLU A 43 3.70 2.05 12.40
N VAL A 44 2.89 2.55 13.34
CA VAL A 44 2.26 1.73 14.39
C VAL A 44 1.16 0.85 13.79
N GLN A 45 0.32 1.39 12.92
CA GLN A 45 -0.79 0.67 12.29
C GLN A 45 -1.15 1.28 10.93
N ALA A 46 -1.68 0.46 10.01
CA ALA A 46 -2.26 0.95 8.76
C ALA A 46 -3.59 1.70 9.02
N GLY A 47 -3.53 3.02 9.30
CA GLY A 47 -4.71 3.86 9.49
C GLY A 47 -4.41 5.18 10.22
N PHE A 48 -5.44 6.00 10.43
CA PHE A 48 -5.31 7.22 11.23
C PHE A 48 -5.41 6.88 12.73
N THR A 49 -4.29 6.93 13.42
CA THR A 49 -4.22 6.70 14.87
C THR A 49 -4.44 8.02 15.62
N LYS A 50 -5.63 8.22 16.21
CA LYS A 50 -5.91 9.39 17.08
C LYS A 50 -5.18 9.32 18.42
N ASN A 51 -5.03 8.12 18.98
CA ASN A 51 -4.47 7.90 20.31
C ASN A 51 -3.54 6.70 20.32
N ILE A 52 -2.23 6.94 20.42
CA ILE A 52 -1.21 5.88 20.50
C ILE A 52 -1.27 5.16 21.86
N HIS A 53 -1.64 5.88 22.93
CA HIS A 53 -1.77 5.35 24.29
C HIS A 53 -2.77 4.19 24.44
N GLY A 54 -3.73 4.05 23.53
CA GLY A 54 -4.67 2.93 23.55
C GLY A 54 -4.16 1.68 22.83
N LEU A 55 -3.14 1.82 21.99
CA LEU A 55 -2.60 0.73 21.16
C LEU A 55 -1.34 0.11 21.75
N LEU A 56 -0.53 0.93 22.41
CA LEU A 56 0.80 0.54 22.91
C LEU A 56 0.92 0.94 24.38
N THR A 57 1.47 0.04 25.20
CA THR A 57 1.67 0.27 26.63
C THR A 57 3.16 0.35 26.96
N VAL A 58 3.55 1.28 27.85
CA VAL A 58 4.93 1.33 28.36
C VAL A 58 5.26 0.02 29.08
N GLY A 59 6.42 -0.56 28.78
CA GLY A 59 6.87 -1.85 29.31
C GLY A 59 6.41 -3.07 28.50
N GLN A 60 5.56 -2.89 27.48
CA GLN A 60 5.14 -3.98 26.60
C GLN A 60 6.29 -4.42 25.69
N LYS A 61 6.43 -5.73 25.51
CA LYS A 61 7.31 -6.30 24.47
C LYS A 61 6.59 -6.29 23.12
N VAL A 62 7.27 -5.77 22.11
CA VAL A 62 6.77 -5.67 20.74
C VAL A 62 7.80 -6.17 19.75
N THR A 63 7.31 -6.75 18.65
CA THR A 63 8.14 -7.19 17.53
C THR A 63 8.05 -6.15 16.43
N VAL A 64 9.19 -5.68 15.95
CA VAL A 64 9.32 -4.51 15.08
C VAL A 64 10.30 -4.82 13.96
N GLN A 65 10.13 -4.18 12.80
CA GLN A 65 11.09 -4.26 11.70
C GLN A 65 11.87 -2.95 11.57
N VAL A 66 13.17 -3.06 11.29
CA VAL A 66 14.04 -1.93 10.99
C VAL A 66 13.72 -1.39 9.60
N ILE A 67 13.32 -0.11 9.51
CA ILE A 67 13.15 0.59 8.23
C ILE A 67 14.41 1.36 7.85
N ASP A 68 15.01 2.03 8.83
CA ASP A 68 16.12 2.93 8.61
C ASP A 68 17.05 2.96 9.82
N VAL A 69 18.34 3.16 9.57
CA VAL A 69 19.40 3.15 10.59
C VAL A 69 20.25 4.39 10.39
N ASP A 70 20.24 5.30 11.36
CA ASP A 70 21.12 6.45 11.37
C ASP A 70 22.35 6.17 12.24
N GLU A 71 23.49 5.94 11.59
CA GLU A 71 24.77 5.67 12.23
C GLU A 71 25.34 6.87 13.01
N TYR A 72 24.96 8.10 12.64
CA TYR A 72 25.46 9.31 13.29
C TYR A 72 24.74 9.58 14.61
N SER A 73 23.41 9.44 14.62
CA SER A 73 22.60 9.70 15.81
C SER A 73 22.32 8.46 16.67
N GLN A 74 22.75 7.28 16.23
CA GLN A 74 22.48 5.98 16.86
C GLN A 74 20.98 5.68 17.02
N LYS A 75 20.15 6.27 16.17
CA LYS A 75 18.70 6.09 16.18
C LYS A 75 18.30 5.11 15.10
N ILE A 76 17.36 4.23 15.43
CA ILE A 76 16.79 3.27 14.50
C ILE A 76 15.32 3.60 14.28
N SER A 77 14.90 3.76 13.03
CA SER A 77 13.49 3.93 12.69
C SER A 77 12.86 2.56 12.52
N LEU A 78 11.79 2.31 13.28
CA LEU A 78 11.14 1.02 13.40
C LEU A 78 9.69 1.08 12.89
N SER A 79 9.20 -0.05 12.38
CA SER A 79 7.78 -0.22 12.01
C SER A 79 7.17 -1.49 12.58
N LEU A 80 5.94 -1.35 13.05
CA LEU A 80 5.04 -2.46 13.37
C LEU A 80 4.22 -2.87 12.15
N ARG A 81 3.87 -1.89 11.31
CA ARG A 81 3.01 -2.08 10.13
C ARG A 81 3.58 -3.06 9.12
N THR A 82 4.89 -3.08 8.90
CA THR A 82 5.46 -3.96 7.87
C THR A 82 5.31 -5.45 8.22
N LEU A 83 5.20 -5.78 9.50
CA LEU A 83 4.93 -7.14 9.97
C LEU A 83 3.46 -7.56 9.78
N GLU A 84 2.54 -6.62 9.65
CA GLU A 84 1.11 -6.90 9.48
C GLU A 84 0.75 -7.44 8.08
N ASP A 85 1.75 -7.57 7.19
CA ASP A 85 1.73 -8.28 5.91
C ASP A 85 0.33 -8.50 5.33
N LYS A 86 -0.35 -7.39 5.07
CA LYS A 86 -1.56 -7.44 4.28
C LYS A 86 -1.08 -7.64 2.85
N VAL A 87 -0.99 -8.92 2.47
CA VAL A 87 -1.32 -9.39 1.14
C VAL A 87 -2.73 -8.86 0.84
N HIS A 88 -2.82 -7.57 0.53
CA HIS A 88 -3.93 -7.07 -0.23
C HIS A 88 -3.70 -7.72 -1.59
N SER A 89 -4.21 -8.94 -1.75
CA SER A 89 -4.67 -9.35 -3.06
C SER A 89 -5.59 -8.20 -3.45
N VAL A 90 -5.10 -7.28 -4.27
CA VAL A 90 -5.92 -6.26 -4.86
C VAL A 90 -6.96 -7.10 -5.57
N ASN A 91 -8.15 -7.23 -4.97
CA ASN A 91 -9.27 -7.87 -5.61
C ASN A 91 -9.39 -7.06 -6.88
N HIS A 92 -8.90 -7.64 -7.99
CA HIS A 92 -8.94 -7.02 -9.29
C HIS A 92 -10.44 -6.95 -9.57
N ARG A 93 -11.09 -5.89 -9.08
CA ARG A 93 -12.51 -5.65 -9.29
C ARG A 93 -12.59 -5.58 -10.79
N ARG A 94 -13.07 -6.67 -11.38
CA ARG A 94 -13.24 -6.80 -12.82
C ARG A 94 -13.85 -5.49 -13.28
N LYS A 95 -13.16 -4.73 -14.12
CA LYS A 95 -13.72 -3.48 -14.65
C LYS A 95 -15.08 -3.84 -15.22
N LYS A 96 -16.15 -3.31 -14.60
CA LYS A 96 -17.49 -3.42 -15.16
C LYS A 96 -17.50 -2.44 -16.32
N TYR A 97 -17.22 -2.93 -17.52
CA TYR A 97 -17.40 -2.16 -18.73
C TYR A 97 -18.88 -1.74 -18.79
N PHE A 98 -19.15 -0.47 -19.11
CA PHE A 98 -20.51 0.02 -19.35
C PHE A 98 -21.15 -0.76 -20.52
N THR A 99 -20.33 -1.14 -21.49
CA THR A 99 -20.70 -2.05 -22.57
C THR A 99 -20.38 -3.48 -22.19
N ASP A 100 -21.41 -4.31 -22.19
CA ASP A 100 -21.24 -5.76 -22.05
C ASP A 100 -20.62 -6.30 -23.34
N LYS A 101 -19.43 -6.89 -23.26
CA LYS A 101 -18.67 -7.40 -24.43
C LYS A 101 -19.42 -8.49 -25.21
N ASN A 102 -20.42 -9.12 -24.60
CA ASN A 102 -21.29 -10.10 -25.26
C ASN A 102 -22.52 -9.48 -25.94
N LYS A 103 -22.76 -8.18 -25.77
CA LYS A 103 -23.87 -7.48 -26.38
C LYS A 103 -23.40 -6.92 -27.72
N LYS A 104 -23.87 -7.51 -28.82
CA LYS A 104 -23.68 -6.97 -30.18
C LYS A 104 -24.59 -5.73 -30.35
N ILE A 105 -24.25 -4.63 -29.68
CA ILE A 105 -24.94 -3.33 -29.82
C ILE A 105 -24.31 -2.49 -30.96
N GLY A 106 -23.43 -3.09 -31.77
CA GLY A 106 -22.80 -2.43 -32.91
C GLY A 106 -23.74 -2.31 -34.11
N PHE A 107 -23.18 -1.82 -35.22
CA PHE A 107 -23.77 -1.47 -36.53
C PHE A 107 -24.56 -2.57 -37.28
N ALA A 108 -25.07 -3.60 -36.60
CA ALA A 108 -25.88 -4.66 -37.20
C ALA A 108 -27.17 -4.15 -37.85
N THR A 109 -27.66 -2.96 -37.47
CA THR A 109 -28.75 -2.26 -38.16
C THR A 109 -28.31 -1.73 -39.52
N LEU A 110 -27.13 -1.10 -39.60
CA LEU A 110 -26.58 -0.63 -40.88
C LEU A 110 -26.32 -1.78 -41.85
N ASP A 111 -25.81 -2.92 -41.37
CA ASP A 111 -25.56 -4.09 -42.23
C ASP A 111 -26.84 -4.66 -42.87
N LYS A 112 -28.00 -4.47 -42.20
CA LYS A 112 -29.31 -4.87 -42.73
C LYS A 112 -29.90 -3.87 -43.70
N GLU A 113 -29.63 -2.58 -43.51
CA GLU A 113 -30.16 -1.47 -44.33
C GLU A 113 -29.23 -1.12 -45.51
N LEU A 114 -27.97 -1.56 -45.48
CA LEU A 114 -26.98 -1.32 -46.53
C LEU A 114 -27.41 -1.80 -47.94
N PRO A 115 -28.07 -2.98 -48.10
CA PRO A 115 -28.48 -3.45 -49.42
C PRO A 115 -29.50 -2.52 -50.08
N GLU A 116 -30.51 -2.05 -49.33
CA GLU A 116 -31.52 -1.12 -49.86
C GLU A 116 -30.89 0.22 -50.28
N TRP A 117 -29.94 0.72 -49.51
CA TRP A 117 -29.24 1.97 -49.84
C TRP A 117 -28.32 1.83 -51.05
N ILE A 118 -27.73 0.65 -51.26
CA ILE A 118 -26.92 0.34 -52.44
C ILE A 118 -27.81 0.27 -53.67
N ASP A 119 -28.96 -0.41 -53.58
CA ASP A 119 -29.91 -0.54 -54.68
C ASP A 119 -30.48 0.84 -55.09
N GLU A 120 -30.90 1.66 -54.13
CA GLU A 120 -31.38 3.04 -54.40
C GLU A 120 -30.29 3.93 -55.03
N ALA A 121 -29.03 3.78 -54.59
CA ALA A 121 -27.92 4.51 -55.16
C ALA A 121 -27.57 4.03 -56.58
N MET A 122 -27.74 2.74 -56.88
CA MET A 122 -27.50 2.16 -58.20
C MET A 122 -28.54 2.64 -59.21
N ASP A 123 -29.82 2.68 -58.83
CA ASP A 123 -30.91 3.17 -59.68
C ASP A 123 -30.70 4.65 -60.05
N LYS A 124 -30.31 5.49 -59.10
CA LYS A 124 -29.98 6.91 -59.36
C LYS A 124 -28.80 7.11 -60.31
N LEU A 125 -27.87 6.16 -60.39
CA LEU A 125 -26.73 6.22 -61.30
C LEU A 125 -27.07 5.74 -62.72
N LEU A 126 -28.05 4.84 -62.85
CA LEU A 126 -28.52 4.27 -64.12
C LEU A 126 -29.60 5.10 -64.80
N GLU A 127 -30.37 5.93 -64.08
CA GLU A 127 -31.35 6.88 -64.63
C GLU A 127 -30.72 8.12 -65.33
N LYS A 128 -29.50 8.00 -65.86
CA LYS A 128 -28.79 9.08 -66.57
C LYS A 128 -28.73 8.88 -68.07
#